data_AF-A0A522A5U1-F1
#
_entry.id   AF-A0A522A5U1-F1
#
_cell.length_a   1.000
_cell.length_b   1.000
_cell.length_c   1.000
_cell.angle_alpha   90.00
_cell.angle_beta   90.00
_cell.angle_gamma   90.00
#
_symmetry.space_group_name_H-M   'P 1'
#
loop_
_entity.id
_entity.type
_entity.pdbx_description
1 polymer ?
#
loop_
_entity_poly.entity_id
_entity_poly.type
_entity_poly.pdbx_seq_one_letter_code
_entity_poly.pdbx_strand_id
1 'polypeptide(L)'
;MTREEAQQHIEQIRSEKRKGDSSDLRAALKLLAEELNSKETHFILELLQNAEDNEYADKQPELGISIVADNPTNTPSADGCLIVLNNEVGFKLENVRSLCSVGQSTKKERTQGYIGEKGIGFKSVFRVTDSPHIFSNALQFRFQIPTETEGFGYILPHWVETVPQAVKE
;
A
#
# COMPACT_ATOMS: atom_id res chain seq x y z
N MET A 1 3.30 19.02 -6.55
CA MET A 1 2.02 18.31 -6.58
C MET A 1 1.14 18.86 -5.48
N THR A 2 -0.05 19.35 -5.81
CA THR A 2 -1.03 19.84 -4.83
C THR A 2 -1.91 18.70 -4.30
N ARG A 3 -2.67 18.97 -3.22
CA ARG A 3 -3.65 18.04 -2.67
C ARG A 3 -4.75 17.71 -3.69
N GLU A 4 -5.20 18.72 -4.43
CA GLU A 4 -6.24 18.58 -5.45
C GLU A 4 -5.77 17.69 -6.59
N GLU A 5 -4.53 17.87 -7.07
CA GLU A 5 -3.92 17.01 -8.10
C GLU A 5 -3.81 15.56 -7.61
N ALA A 6 -3.37 15.37 -6.36
CA ALA A 6 -3.26 14.05 -5.75
C ALA A 6 -4.64 13.36 -5.62
N GLN A 7 -5.66 14.08 -5.15
CA GLN A 7 -7.02 13.55 -5.01
C GLN A 7 -7.62 13.18 -6.38
N GLN A 8 -7.47 14.04 -7.39
CA GLN A 8 -7.93 13.76 -8.74
C GLN A 8 -7.29 12.49 -9.31
N HIS A 9 -5.99 12.28 -9.07
CA HIS A 9 -5.29 11.07 -9.50
C HIS A 9 -5.82 9.81 -8.82
N ILE A 10 -6.12 9.85 -7.52
CA ILE A 10 -6.76 8.73 -6.81
C ILE A 10 -8.12 8.40 -7.43
N GLU A 11 -8.97 9.40 -7.65
CA GLU A 11 -10.29 9.20 -8.26
C GLU A 11 -10.21 8.71 -9.71
N GLN A 12 -9.21 9.16 -10.46
CA GLN A 12 -8.96 8.66 -11.81
C GLN A 12 -8.63 7.16 -11.79
N ILE A 13 -7.71 6.71 -10.93
CA ILE A 13 -7.37 5.28 -10.80
C ILE A 13 -8.62 4.47 -10.43
N ARG A 14 -9.45 4.97 -9.51
CA ARG A 14 -10.70 4.30 -9.12
C ARG A 14 -11.65 4.13 -10.31
N SER A 15 -11.84 5.18 -11.08
CA SER A 15 -12.70 5.16 -12.28
C SER A 15 -12.18 4.18 -13.34
N GLU A 16 -10.88 4.16 -13.59
CA GLU A 16 -10.23 3.22 -14.51
C GLU A 16 -10.42 1.76 -14.05
N LYS A 17 -10.16 1.47 -12.77
CA LYS A 17 -10.25 0.11 -12.21
C LYS A 17 -11.67 -0.43 -12.16
N ARG A 18 -12.68 0.42 -11.98
CA ARG A 18 -14.10 0.01 -12.05
C ARG A 18 -14.57 -0.30 -13.47
N LYS A 19 -13.91 0.24 -14.49
CA LYS A 19 -14.21 -0.01 -15.91
C LYS A 19 -13.42 -1.20 -16.48
N GLY A 20 -12.27 -1.53 -15.88
CA GLY A 20 -11.42 -2.66 -16.26
C GLY A 20 -11.95 -4.00 -15.77
N ASP A 21 -12.10 -4.94 -16.70
CA ASP A 21 -12.74 -6.25 -16.57
C ASP A 21 -11.95 -7.27 -15.72
N SER A 22 -12.66 -8.33 -15.32
CA SER A 22 -12.38 -9.51 -14.47
C SER A 22 -10.95 -10.11 -14.36
N SER A 23 -10.02 -9.80 -15.28
CA SER A 23 -8.67 -10.38 -15.30
C SER A 23 -7.79 -9.87 -14.14
N ASP A 24 -7.86 -8.58 -13.83
CA ASP A 24 -7.10 -7.98 -12.71
C ASP A 24 -7.55 -8.56 -11.37
N LEU A 25 -8.86 -8.86 -11.24
CA LEU A 25 -9.44 -9.46 -10.04
C LEU A 25 -8.96 -10.90 -9.84
N ARG A 26 -9.02 -11.74 -10.88
CA ARG A 26 -8.55 -13.13 -10.79
C ARG A 26 -7.05 -13.21 -10.53
N ALA A 27 -6.28 -12.31 -11.14
CA ALA A 27 -4.84 -12.20 -10.89
C ALA A 27 -4.58 -11.75 -9.44
N ALA A 28 -5.29 -10.73 -8.95
CA ALA A 28 -5.18 -10.25 -7.58
C ALA A 28 -5.51 -11.34 -6.57
N LEU A 29 -6.65 -12.01 -6.72
CA LEU A 29 -7.07 -13.07 -5.80
C LEU A 29 -6.09 -14.25 -5.78
N LYS A 30 -5.55 -14.66 -6.93
CA LYS A 30 -4.60 -15.77 -7.01
C LYS A 30 -3.26 -15.41 -6.36
N LEU A 31 -2.71 -14.24 -6.68
CA LEU A 31 -1.41 -13.79 -6.15
C LEU A 31 -1.50 -13.50 -4.65
N LEU A 32 -2.60 -12.90 -4.19
CA LEU A 32 -2.84 -12.67 -2.77
C LEU A 32 -3.00 -13.99 -2.02
N ALA A 33 -3.68 -14.99 -2.58
CA ALA A 33 -3.76 -16.29 -1.93
C ALA A 33 -2.38 -16.93 -1.76
N GLU A 34 -1.46 -16.78 -2.71
CA GLU A 34 -0.08 -17.27 -2.60
C GLU A 34 0.73 -16.47 -1.57
N GLU A 35 0.65 -15.14 -1.60
CA GLU A 35 1.39 -14.25 -0.70
C GLU A 35 0.90 -14.32 0.75
N LEU A 36 -0.43 -14.37 0.96
CA LEU A 36 -1.02 -14.55 2.28
C LEU A 36 -0.74 -15.96 2.84
N ASN A 37 -0.37 -16.94 2.02
CA ASN A 37 0.05 -18.25 2.52
C ASN A 37 1.52 -18.29 2.97
N SER A 38 2.27 -17.18 2.85
CA SER A 38 3.60 -17.02 3.42
C SER A 38 3.58 -16.81 4.95
N LYS A 39 4.74 -16.89 5.61
CA LYS A 39 4.88 -16.81 7.08
C LYS A 39 4.30 -15.49 7.62
N GLU A 40 3.64 -15.55 8.78
CA GLU A 40 2.90 -14.41 9.38
C GLU A 40 3.72 -13.11 9.57
N THR A 41 5.04 -13.20 9.70
CA THR A 41 5.92 -12.03 9.89
C THR A 41 6.54 -11.49 8.60
N HIS A 42 6.20 -12.03 7.42
CA HIS A 42 6.83 -11.65 6.15
C HIS A 42 6.64 -10.16 5.82
N PHE A 43 5.49 -9.58 6.21
CA PHE A 43 5.18 -8.18 5.92
C PHE A 43 6.18 -7.18 6.52
N ILE A 44 6.85 -7.52 7.64
CA ILE A 44 7.86 -6.65 8.24
C ILE A 44 9.10 -6.57 7.33
N LEU A 45 9.49 -7.69 6.72
CA LEU A 45 10.63 -7.74 5.80
C LEU A 45 10.33 -6.96 4.53
N GLU A 46 9.11 -7.06 4.01
CA GLU A 46 8.64 -6.29 2.84
C GLU A 46 8.65 -4.78 3.12
N LEU A 47 8.24 -4.35 4.31
CA LEU A 47 8.31 -2.94 4.71
C LEU A 47 9.76 -2.45 4.84
N LEU A 48 10.65 -3.28 5.35
CA LEU A 48 12.08 -2.97 5.44
C LEU A 48 12.73 -2.87 4.06
N GLN A 49 12.39 -3.76 3.14
CA GLN A 49 12.85 -3.71 1.75
C GLN A 49 12.35 -2.45 1.03
N ASN A 50 11.09 -2.05 1.27
CA ASN A 50 10.61 -0.76 0.74
C ASN A 50 11.46 0.41 1.27
N ALA A 51 11.80 0.41 2.56
CA ALA A 51 12.71 1.43 3.11
C ALA A 51 14.13 1.35 2.53
N GLU A 52 14.63 0.18 2.15
CA GLU A 52 15.92 0.05 1.47
C GLU A 52 15.89 0.59 0.03
N ASP A 53 14.77 0.38 -0.68
CA ASP A 53 14.55 0.82 -2.07
C ASP A 53 14.18 2.30 -2.21
N ASN A 54 13.95 2.99 -1.09
CA ASN A 54 13.51 4.38 -1.03
C ASN A 54 14.57 5.39 -1.47
N GLU A 55 14.12 6.54 -1.97
CA GLU A 55 14.97 7.69 -2.27
C GLU A 55 15.02 8.64 -1.06
N TYR A 56 16.21 8.92 -0.53
CA TYR A 56 16.39 9.80 0.63
C TYR A 56 17.10 11.10 0.22
N ALA A 57 16.54 12.25 0.64
CA ALA A 57 17.18 13.56 0.42
C ALA A 57 18.42 13.74 1.30
N ASP A 58 18.32 13.28 2.55
CA ASP A 58 19.42 13.23 3.51
C ASP A 58 20.22 11.93 3.37
N LYS A 59 21.46 11.94 3.88
CA LYS A 59 22.35 10.77 3.83
C LYS A 59 22.08 9.72 4.92
N GLN A 60 21.09 9.93 5.79
CA GLN A 60 20.76 8.99 6.87
C GLN A 60 19.30 8.54 6.75
N PRO A 61 19.06 7.36 6.16
CA PRO A 61 17.74 6.72 6.18
C PRO A 61 17.28 6.41 7.60
N GLU A 62 16.03 6.73 7.90
CA GLU A 62 15.36 6.42 9.16
C GLU A 62 14.09 5.61 8.88
N LEU A 63 13.86 4.59 9.72
CA LEU A 63 12.65 3.76 9.71
C LEU A 63 12.16 3.59 11.15
N GLY A 64 10.98 4.14 11.45
CA GLY A 64 10.28 3.98 12.70
C GLY A 64 9.15 2.98 12.59
N ILE A 65 9.04 2.05 13.54
CA ILE A 65 7.92 1.12 13.66
C ILE A 65 7.39 1.21 15.09
N SER A 66 6.11 1.51 15.23
CA SER A 66 5.45 1.62 16.54
C SER A 66 4.06 1.00 16.52
N ILE A 67 3.64 0.45 17.65
CA ILE A 67 2.29 -0.07 17.85
C ILE A 67 1.61 0.82 18.88
N VAL A 68 0.45 1.36 18.52
CA VAL A 68 -0.38 2.18 19.41
C VAL A 68 -1.70 1.47 19.66
N ALA A 69 -2.20 1.57 20.89
CA ALA A 69 -3.50 1.00 21.26
C ALA A 69 -4.70 1.82 20.74
N ASP A 70 -4.45 3.06 20.33
CA ASP A 70 -5.48 3.90 19.70
C ASP A 70 -5.73 3.46 18.25
N ASN A 71 -6.92 3.80 17.75
CA ASN A 71 -7.33 3.61 16.36
C ASN A 71 -7.39 4.97 15.62
N PRO A 72 -6.23 5.58 15.31
CA PRO A 72 -6.16 6.91 14.70
C PRO A 72 -6.77 6.99 13.29
N THR A 73 -6.95 5.84 12.63
CA THR A 73 -7.53 5.73 11.29
C THR A 73 -9.03 5.49 11.28
N ASN A 74 -9.66 5.30 12.45
CA ASN A 74 -11.07 4.90 12.60
C ASN A 74 -11.42 3.65 11.77
N THR A 75 -10.48 2.71 11.62
CA THR A 75 -10.72 1.46 10.89
C THR A 75 -11.69 0.59 11.68
N PRO A 76 -12.80 0.10 11.11
CA PRO A 76 -13.74 -0.75 11.82
C PRO A 76 -13.04 -1.99 12.41
N SER A 77 -13.40 -2.35 13.64
CA SER A 77 -12.88 -3.54 14.34
C SER A 77 -11.37 -3.56 14.61
N ALA A 78 -10.67 -2.44 14.45
CA ALA A 78 -9.25 -2.33 14.81
C ALA A 78 -9.09 -1.94 16.30
N ASP A 79 -8.37 -2.78 17.05
CA ASP A 79 -8.04 -2.60 18.48
C ASP A 79 -6.76 -1.75 18.71
N GLY A 80 -6.16 -1.27 17.63
CA GLY A 80 -4.92 -0.51 17.66
C GLY A 80 -4.41 -0.23 16.25
N CYS A 81 -3.21 0.30 16.14
CA CYS A 81 -2.59 0.63 14.87
C CYS A 81 -1.08 0.36 14.89
N LEU A 82 -0.60 -0.29 13.82
CA LEU A 82 0.82 -0.35 13.49
C LEU A 82 1.15 0.87 12.63
N ILE A 83 2.05 1.72 13.12
CA ILE A 83 2.53 2.91 12.43
C ILE A 83 3.95 2.66 11.95
N VAL A 84 4.17 2.91 10.66
CA VAL A 84 5.47 2.80 10.01
C VAL A 84 5.79 4.15 9.38
N LEU A 85 6.92 4.73 9.77
CA LEU A 85 7.38 6.05 9.32
C LEU A 85 8.77 5.91 8.71
N ASN A 86 9.02 6.62 7.63
CA ASN A 86 10.35 6.76 7.05
C ASN A 86 10.54 8.17 6.46
N ASN A 87 11.78 8.62 6.39
CA ASN A 87 12.15 9.96 5.91
C ASN A 87 12.47 10.01 4.39
N GLU A 88 11.80 9.18 3.58
CA GLU A 88 11.91 9.22 2.12
C GLU A 88 11.50 10.60 1.57
N VAL A 89 11.99 10.96 0.38
CA VAL A 89 11.50 12.12 -0.42
C VAL A 89 9.98 12.08 -0.68
N GLY A 90 9.39 10.90 -0.54
CA GLY A 90 7.96 10.63 -0.63
C GLY A 90 7.49 10.21 -2.01
N PHE A 91 6.24 9.74 -2.05
CA PHE A 91 5.65 9.10 -3.21
C PHE A 91 5.42 10.06 -4.36
N LYS A 92 5.68 9.56 -5.56
CA LYS A 92 5.27 10.08 -6.85
C LYS A 92 3.95 9.40 -7.27
N LEU A 93 3.22 10.00 -8.22
CA LEU A 93 1.94 9.47 -8.73
C LEU A 93 2.07 8.05 -9.31
N GLU A 94 3.24 7.72 -9.86
CA GLU A 94 3.59 6.40 -10.37
C GLU A 94 3.67 5.33 -9.27
N ASN A 95 4.14 5.66 -8.06
CA ASN A 95 4.16 4.72 -6.92
C ASN A 95 2.74 4.25 -6.61
N VAL A 96 1.76 5.16 -6.60
CA VAL A 96 0.35 4.82 -6.38
C VAL A 96 -0.16 3.88 -7.48
N ARG A 97 0.13 4.18 -8.76
CA ARG A 97 -0.27 3.32 -9.88
C ARG A 97 0.34 1.92 -9.76
N SER A 98 1.62 1.82 -9.35
CA SER A 98 2.26 0.54 -9.08
C SER A 98 1.55 -0.24 -7.97
N LEU A 99 1.20 0.41 -6.85
CA LEU A 99 0.44 -0.21 -5.76
C LEU A 99 -0.97 -0.66 -6.19
N CYS A 100 -1.57 -0.01 -7.18
CA CYS A 100 -2.89 -0.38 -7.72
C CYS A 100 -2.81 -1.40 -8.87
N SER A 101 -1.61 -1.79 -9.29
CA SER A 101 -1.38 -2.77 -10.35
C SER A 101 -1.20 -4.18 -9.76
N VAL A 102 -1.60 -5.19 -10.53
CA VAL A 102 -1.35 -6.59 -10.21
C VAL A 102 -0.91 -7.30 -11.48
N GLY A 103 0.21 -8.02 -11.42
CA GLY A 103 0.59 -8.98 -12.46
C GLY A 103 0.98 -8.39 -13.84
N GLN A 104 1.29 -7.10 -13.95
CA GLN A 104 1.81 -6.49 -15.19
C GLN A 104 3.34 -6.33 -15.22
N SER A 105 4.09 -6.94 -14.30
CA SER A 105 5.54 -6.93 -14.38
C SER A 105 6.04 -7.93 -15.44
N THR A 106 6.32 -7.43 -16.63
CA THR A 106 7.26 -8.05 -17.57
C THR A 106 8.65 -8.11 -16.94
N LYS A 107 8.92 -9.17 -16.18
CA LYS A 107 10.28 -9.69 -16.00
C LYS A 107 10.20 -11.20 -15.90
N LYS A 108 10.24 -11.83 -17.08
CA LYS A 108 10.78 -13.17 -17.25
C LYS A 108 12.14 -13.22 -16.51
N GLU A 109 12.29 -14.25 -15.69
CA GLU A 109 13.52 -14.70 -15.05
C GLU A 109 14.11 -13.77 -13.98
N ARG A 110 14.11 -14.22 -12.72
CA ARG A 110 15.20 -13.92 -11.77
C ARG A 110 15.23 -14.86 -10.56
N THR A 111 16.30 -15.64 -10.57
CA THR A 111 17.14 -16.16 -9.48
C THR A 111 16.69 -15.96 -8.03
N GLN A 112 16.66 -17.07 -7.29
CA GLN A 112 16.61 -17.19 -5.84
C GLN A 112 17.38 -16.06 -5.13
N GLY A 113 16.66 -15.18 -4.42
CA GLY A 113 17.26 -14.31 -3.40
C GLY A 113 16.79 -12.85 -3.37
N TYR A 114 16.18 -12.34 -4.44
CA TYR A 114 15.66 -10.97 -4.50
C TYR A 114 14.23 -11.00 -5.06
N ILE A 115 13.24 -11.04 -4.16
CA ILE A 115 11.83 -10.88 -4.52
C ILE A 115 11.54 -9.40 -4.39
N GLY A 116 11.12 -8.75 -5.47
CA GLY A 116 10.85 -7.31 -5.50
C GLY A 116 9.85 -6.99 -6.60
N GLU A 117 8.67 -7.59 -6.50
CA GLU A 117 7.53 -7.25 -7.36
C GLU A 117 6.85 -6.01 -6.78
N LYS A 118 7.13 -4.84 -7.35
CA LYS A 118 6.52 -3.57 -6.92
C LYS A 118 5.00 -3.71 -6.85
N GLY A 119 4.46 -3.60 -5.64
CA GLY A 119 3.02 -3.65 -5.38
C GLY A 119 2.49 -4.98 -4.84
N ILE A 120 3.19 -6.11 -5.02
CA ILE A 120 2.78 -7.41 -4.44
C ILE A 120 3.30 -7.57 -3.01
N GLY A 121 4.58 -7.25 -2.80
CA GLY A 121 5.20 -7.25 -1.46
C GLY A 121 4.43 -6.36 -0.47
N PHE A 122 3.99 -5.18 -0.92
CA PHE A 122 3.14 -4.30 -0.11
C PHE A 122 1.82 -4.98 0.33
N LYS A 123 1.25 -5.89 -0.45
CA LYS A 123 -0.04 -6.54 -0.07
C LYS A 123 0.10 -7.47 1.14
N SER A 124 1.31 -7.87 1.52
CA SER A 124 1.53 -8.63 2.74
C SER A 124 1.00 -7.91 4.00
N VAL A 125 0.89 -6.57 3.99
CA VAL A 125 0.30 -5.80 5.11
C VAL A 125 -1.15 -6.17 5.39
N PHE A 126 -1.88 -6.72 4.41
CA PHE A 126 -3.25 -7.21 4.62
C PHE A 126 -3.34 -8.43 5.54
N ARG A 127 -2.21 -9.02 5.96
CA ARG A 127 -2.17 -10.03 7.02
C ARG A 127 -2.46 -9.45 8.41
N VAL A 128 -2.21 -8.15 8.60
CA VAL A 128 -2.31 -7.49 9.91
C VAL A 128 -3.30 -6.33 9.93
N THR A 129 -3.84 -5.93 8.78
CA THR A 129 -4.87 -4.89 8.71
C THR A 129 -5.80 -5.08 7.51
N ASP A 130 -7.09 -4.85 7.72
CA ASP A 130 -8.08 -4.85 6.64
C ASP A 130 -8.08 -3.54 5.85
N SER A 131 -7.44 -2.48 6.36
CA SER A 131 -7.42 -1.17 5.70
C SER A 131 -6.09 -0.45 5.92
N PRO A 132 -5.04 -0.79 5.16
CA PRO A 132 -3.77 -0.08 5.23
C PRO A 132 -3.92 1.35 4.69
N HIS A 133 -3.38 2.31 5.43
CA HIS A 133 -3.37 3.73 5.09
C HIS A 133 -1.97 4.16 4.68
N ILE A 134 -1.88 5.04 3.67
CA ILE A 134 -0.64 5.61 3.15
C ILE A 134 -0.79 7.13 3.14
N PHE A 135 0.17 7.79 3.78
CA PHE A 135 0.31 9.24 3.80
C PHE A 135 1.72 9.58 3.32
N SER A 136 1.84 10.36 2.26
CA SER A 136 3.14 10.75 1.71
C SER A 136 2.99 12.02 0.88
N ASN A 137 3.65 13.11 1.29
CA ASN A 137 3.47 14.42 0.67
C ASN A 137 1.98 14.81 0.57
N ALA A 138 1.50 15.16 -0.62
CA ALA A 138 0.09 15.50 -0.87
C ALA A 138 -0.83 14.27 -1.04
N LEU A 139 -0.28 13.04 -1.04
CA LEU A 139 -1.04 11.80 -1.18
C LEU A 139 -1.53 11.33 0.19
N GLN A 140 -2.84 11.13 0.31
CA GLN A 140 -3.50 10.59 1.50
C GLN A 140 -4.61 9.62 1.07
N PHE A 141 -4.31 8.33 1.13
CA PHE A 141 -5.22 7.29 0.65
C PHE A 141 -5.09 6.01 1.45
N ARG A 142 -6.09 5.14 1.33
CA ARG A 142 -6.11 3.81 1.93
C ARG A 142 -6.54 2.76 0.92
N PHE A 143 -6.22 1.51 1.20
CA PHE A 143 -6.88 0.38 0.57
C PHE A 143 -7.81 -0.31 1.57
N GLN A 144 -8.55 -1.30 1.12
CA GLN A 144 -9.36 -2.16 1.99
C GLN A 144 -9.42 -3.59 1.47
N ILE A 145 -9.77 -4.56 2.30
CA ILE A 145 -10.10 -5.91 1.79
C ILE A 145 -11.32 -5.83 0.84
N PRO A 146 -11.43 -6.73 -0.16
CA PRO A 146 -12.60 -6.81 -1.01
C PRO A 146 -13.88 -7.06 -0.22
N THR A 147 -14.95 -6.38 -0.62
CA THR A 147 -16.29 -6.58 -0.07
C THR A 147 -17.22 -7.11 -1.17
N GLU A 148 -18.43 -7.54 -0.80
CA GLU A 148 -19.45 -7.96 -1.77
C GLU A 148 -19.77 -6.86 -2.80
N THR A 149 -19.69 -5.59 -2.39
CA THR A 149 -20.00 -4.43 -3.23
C THR A 149 -18.78 -3.86 -3.94
N GLU A 150 -17.56 -4.16 -3.47
CA GLU A 150 -16.31 -3.63 -4.03
C GLU A 150 -15.21 -4.71 -4.06
N GLY A 151 -15.29 -5.57 -5.09
CA GLY A 151 -14.39 -6.72 -5.26
C GLY A 151 -12.92 -6.39 -5.50
N PHE A 152 -12.56 -5.12 -5.73
CA PHE A 152 -11.20 -4.68 -6.07
C PHE A 152 -10.43 -4.10 -4.88
N GLY A 153 -10.92 -4.24 -3.65
CA GLY A 153 -10.41 -3.50 -2.47
C GLY A 153 -8.89 -3.45 -2.35
N TYR A 154 -8.19 -4.58 -2.55
CA TYR A 154 -6.74 -4.68 -2.39
C TYR A 154 -5.94 -3.73 -3.29
N ILE A 155 -6.51 -3.33 -4.43
CA ILE A 155 -5.86 -2.55 -5.48
C ILE A 155 -6.62 -1.28 -5.83
N LEU A 156 -7.72 -1.01 -5.12
CA LEU A 156 -8.56 0.13 -5.35
C LEU A 156 -8.30 1.17 -4.25
N PRO A 157 -7.62 2.29 -4.56
CA PRO A 157 -7.27 3.28 -3.55
C PRO A 157 -8.49 4.13 -3.19
N HIS A 158 -8.63 4.54 -1.94
CA HIS A 158 -9.68 5.43 -1.45
C HIS A 158 -9.02 6.67 -0.86
N TRP A 159 -9.45 7.85 -1.29
CA TRP A 159 -8.99 9.08 -0.68
C TRP A 159 -9.37 9.13 0.81
N VAL A 160 -8.46 9.62 1.64
CA VAL A 160 -8.69 9.83 3.07
C VAL A 160 -8.70 11.33 3.29
N GLU A 161 -9.76 11.88 3.89
CA GLU A 161 -9.87 13.34 4.03
C GLU A 161 -8.92 13.93 5.09
N THR A 162 -8.69 13.20 6.18
CA THR A 162 -7.94 13.69 7.34
C THR A 162 -6.74 12.80 7.62
N VAL A 163 -5.56 13.41 7.70
CA VAL A 163 -4.34 12.75 8.18
C VAL A 163 -4.37 12.68 9.70
N PRO A 164 -4.22 11.49 10.32
CA PRO A 164 -4.20 11.36 11.77
C PRO A 164 -3.02 12.09 12.41
N GLN A 165 -3.20 12.62 13.63
CA GLN A 165 -2.13 13.34 14.32
C GLN A 165 -0.91 12.45 14.63
N ALA A 166 -1.13 11.15 14.84
CA ALA A 166 -0.09 10.19 15.16
C ALA A 166 0.96 9.98 14.04
N VAL A 167 0.67 10.46 12.81
CA VAL A 167 1.55 10.33 11.65
C VAL A 167 1.92 11.69 11.03
N LYS A 168 1.60 12.79 11.71
CA LYS A 168 2.06 14.13 11.32
C LYS A 168 3.39 14.39 12.02
N GLU A 169 4.43 14.56 11.22
CA GLU A 169 5.72 15.10 11.66
C GLU A 169 5.64 16.62 11.86
#